data_AF-A0A7K5N9Q1-F1
#
_entry.id   AF-A0A7K5N9Q1-F1
#
_cell.length_a   1.000
_cell.length_b   1.000
_cell.length_c   1.000
_cell.angle_alpha   90.00
_cell.angle_beta   90.00
_cell.angle_gamma   90.00
#
_symmetry.space_group_name_H-M   'P 1'
#
loop_
_entity.id
_entity.type
_entity.pdbx_description
1 polymer ?
#
loop_
_entity_poly.entity_id
_entity_poly.type
_entity_poly.pdbx_seq_one_letter_code
_entity_poly.pdbx_strand_id
1 'polypeptide(L)'
;GDCGPLPDINHAEPPQDTKHLESFSIGSKVTYRCAAGYIKRPLLSDTIQCLANSQWSNLTEFCGRTCLSPPRVVFARISEEDETQNFYTIGVTVRYICRRGFENITEQLPTSTCRDNLTWSEVPELCQRKSCGIPANPEHGKVITNDYLFGAKADVVCNRG
;
A
#
# COMPACT_ATOMS: atom_id res chain seq x y z
N GLY A 1 10.47 -43.83 -6.37
CA GLY A 1 10.08 -43.47 -5.00
C GLY A 1 9.26 -42.22 -5.13
N ASP A 2 8.20 -42.09 -4.36
CA ASP A 2 7.30 -40.93 -4.42
C ASP A 2 7.40 -40.16 -3.11
N CYS A 3 7.16 -38.85 -3.15
CA CYS A 3 7.03 -38.08 -1.93
C CYS A 3 5.69 -38.41 -1.26
N GLY A 4 5.70 -38.38 0.08
CA GLY A 4 4.51 -38.55 0.89
C GLY A 4 3.62 -37.30 0.91
N PRO A 5 2.70 -37.20 1.89
CA PRO A 5 1.78 -36.07 2.00
C PRO A 5 2.53 -34.73 2.13
N LEU A 6 1.79 -33.68 1.83
CA LEU A 6 2.31 -32.31 1.85
C LEU A 6 2.73 -31.88 3.26
N PRO A 7 3.92 -31.28 3.44
CA PRO A 7 4.37 -30.80 4.74
C PRO A 7 3.50 -29.64 5.24
N ASP A 8 3.34 -29.52 6.56
CA ASP A 8 2.72 -28.34 7.16
C ASP A 8 3.70 -27.15 7.09
N ILE A 9 3.23 -26.02 6.57
CA ILE A 9 4.04 -24.82 6.37
C ILE A 9 3.39 -23.67 7.15
N ASN A 10 4.17 -23.02 8.01
CA ASN A 10 3.68 -21.94 8.86
C ASN A 10 2.94 -20.87 8.05
N HIS A 11 1.71 -20.60 8.49
CA HIS A 11 0.86 -19.55 7.92
C HIS A 11 0.55 -19.72 6.43
N ALA A 12 0.65 -20.94 5.90
CA ALA A 12 0.34 -21.27 4.52
C ALA A 12 -0.56 -22.51 4.43
N GLU A 13 -1.31 -22.60 3.34
CA GLU A 13 -2.20 -23.72 3.04
C GLU A 13 -1.89 -24.29 1.65
N PRO A 14 -1.93 -25.62 1.48
CA PRO A 14 -1.84 -26.22 0.16
C PRO A 14 -3.14 -26.02 -0.66
N PRO A 15 -3.08 -26.18 -1.99
CA PRO A 15 -4.27 -26.22 -2.85
C PRO A 15 -5.26 -27.30 -2.42
N GLN A 16 -6.57 -27.02 -2.49
CA GLN A 16 -7.62 -27.92 -1.97
C GLN A 16 -7.64 -29.29 -2.68
N ASP A 17 -7.33 -29.30 -3.97
CA ASP A 17 -7.23 -30.48 -4.84
C ASP A 17 -6.05 -31.41 -4.48
N THR A 18 -4.99 -30.85 -3.90
CA THR A 18 -3.79 -31.63 -3.51
C THR A 18 -3.69 -31.90 -2.02
N LYS A 19 -4.45 -31.16 -1.19
CA LYS A 19 -4.42 -31.24 0.28
C LYS A 19 -4.64 -32.65 0.84
N HIS A 20 -5.45 -33.47 0.16
CA HIS A 20 -5.81 -34.81 0.61
C HIS A 20 -5.05 -35.94 -0.10
N LEU A 21 -4.10 -35.61 -0.97
CA LEU A 21 -3.29 -36.61 -1.66
C LEU A 21 -2.19 -37.13 -0.74
N GLU A 22 -2.01 -38.45 -0.74
CA GLU A 22 -1.02 -39.13 0.10
C GLU A 22 0.31 -39.39 -0.62
N SER A 23 0.35 -39.24 -1.95
CA SER A 23 1.51 -39.57 -2.77
C SER A 23 1.68 -38.63 -3.97
N PHE A 24 2.92 -38.22 -4.22
CA PHE A 24 3.31 -37.30 -5.29
C PHE A 24 4.54 -37.82 -6.01
N SER A 25 4.48 -37.89 -7.34
CA SER A 25 5.60 -38.37 -8.15
C SER A 25 6.80 -37.43 -8.09
N ILE A 26 8.02 -37.97 -8.25
CA ILE A 26 9.25 -37.17 -8.35
C ILE A 26 9.11 -36.11 -9.44
N GLY A 27 9.48 -34.88 -9.11
CA GLY A 27 9.34 -33.72 -9.99
C GLY A 27 8.02 -32.96 -9.82
N SER A 28 7.04 -33.51 -9.10
CA SER A 28 5.80 -32.81 -8.76
C SER A 28 6.10 -31.52 -8.01
N LYS A 29 5.40 -30.43 -8.39
CA LYS A 29 5.51 -29.12 -7.75
C LYS A 29 4.17 -28.72 -7.19
N VAL A 30 4.18 -28.22 -5.95
CA VAL A 30 2.96 -27.76 -5.27
C VAL A 30 3.19 -26.35 -4.74
N THR A 31 2.35 -25.42 -5.19
CA THR A 31 2.38 -24.02 -4.79
C THR A 31 1.39 -23.77 -3.66
N TYR A 32 1.89 -23.31 -2.53
CA TYR A 32 1.10 -22.97 -1.36
C TYR A 32 0.55 -21.55 -1.49
N ARG A 33 -0.54 -21.28 -0.78
CA ARG A 33 -1.09 -19.94 -0.60
C ARG A 33 -0.97 -19.53 0.85
N CYS A 34 -0.79 -18.24 1.13
CA CYS A 34 -0.82 -17.79 2.52
C CYS A 34 -2.21 -17.94 3.12
N ALA A 35 -2.26 -18.33 4.40
CA ALA A 35 -3.48 -18.44 5.17
C ALA A 35 -4.16 -17.06 5.33
N ALA A 36 -5.43 -17.05 5.71
CA ALA A 36 -6.20 -15.82 5.89
C ALA A 36 -5.48 -14.86 6.86
N GLY A 37 -5.30 -13.60 6.44
CA GLY A 37 -4.60 -12.57 7.22
C GLY A 37 -3.07 -12.55 7.06
N TYR A 38 -2.51 -13.42 6.23
CA TYR A 38 -1.09 -13.44 5.87
C TYR A 38 -0.93 -13.15 4.38
N ILE A 39 0.17 -12.49 4.03
CA ILE A 39 0.51 -12.11 2.66
C ILE A 39 1.87 -12.71 2.31
N LYS A 40 2.03 -13.11 1.04
CA LYS A 40 3.30 -13.61 0.51
C LYS A 40 4.32 -12.47 0.52
N ARG A 41 5.44 -12.70 1.20
CA ARG A 41 6.61 -11.82 1.17
C ARG A 41 7.18 -11.80 -0.25
N PRO A 42 7.49 -10.62 -0.80
CA PRO A 42 8.06 -10.51 -2.13
C PRO A 42 9.39 -11.26 -2.19
N LEU A 43 9.74 -11.76 -3.39
CA LEU A 43 10.99 -12.47 -3.71
C LEU A 43 11.17 -13.86 -3.06
N LEU A 44 10.27 -14.29 -2.17
CA LEU A 44 10.31 -15.64 -1.60
C LEU A 44 9.49 -16.65 -2.42
N SER A 45 9.99 -17.88 -2.50
CA SER A 45 9.29 -19.00 -3.12
C SER A 45 8.13 -19.45 -2.22
N ASP A 46 7.02 -19.79 -2.85
CA ASP A 46 5.83 -20.41 -2.26
C ASP A 46 5.61 -21.84 -2.76
N THR A 47 6.58 -22.39 -3.50
CA THR A 47 6.45 -23.67 -4.20
C THR A 47 7.48 -24.66 -3.71
N ILE A 48 7.02 -25.85 -3.33
CA ILE A 48 7.86 -27.01 -3.02
C ILE A 48 7.89 -27.98 -4.21
N GLN A 49 8.96 -28.76 -4.29
CA GLN A 49 9.15 -29.78 -5.32
C GLN A 49 9.50 -31.13 -4.68
N CYS A 50 8.92 -32.21 -5.19
CA CYS A 50 9.31 -33.56 -4.83
C CYS A 50 10.65 -33.91 -5.50
N LEU A 51 11.69 -34.10 -4.69
CA LEU A 51 13.07 -34.36 -5.13
C LEU A 51 13.30 -35.84 -5.40
N ALA A 52 14.38 -36.16 -6.13
CA ALA A 52 14.72 -37.54 -6.52
C ALA A 52 14.97 -38.48 -5.31
N ASN A 53 15.29 -37.93 -4.15
CA ASN A 53 15.44 -38.66 -2.89
C ASN A 53 14.10 -38.93 -2.18
N SER A 54 12.96 -38.72 -2.85
CA SER A 54 11.61 -38.88 -2.30
C SER A 54 11.32 -37.96 -1.08
N GLN A 55 11.97 -36.80 -1.04
CA GLN A 55 11.73 -35.75 -0.04
C GLN A 55 11.25 -34.46 -0.71
N TRP A 56 10.44 -33.69 0.00
CA TRP A 56 10.06 -32.35 -0.42
C TRP A 56 11.22 -31.37 -0.27
N SER A 57 11.37 -30.44 -1.23
CA SER A 57 12.30 -29.33 -1.11
C SER A 57 11.95 -28.44 0.10
N ASN A 58 12.96 -27.87 0.74
CA ASN A 58 12.75 -26.93 1.83
C ASN A 58 12.12 -25.62 1.31
N LEU A 59 11.27 -25.00 2.14
CA LEU A 59 10.67 -23.70 1.90
C LEU A 59 10.95 -22.80 3.09
N THR A 60 11.50 -21.61 2.84
CA THR A 60 11.65 -20.59 3.89
C THR A 60 10.29 -19.99 4.23
N GLU A 61 10.18 -19.36 5.40
CA GLU A 61 8.94 -18.69 5.81
C GLU A 61 8.60 -17.53 4.86
N PHE A 62 7.71 -17.82 3.91
CA PHE A 62 7.36 -16.90 2.83
C PHE A 62 6.08 -16.11 3.12
N CYS A 63 5.27 -16.54 4.08
CA CYS A 63 4.08 -15.82 4.52
C CYS A 63 4.41 -14.93 5.72
N GLY A 64 3.81 -13.74 5.77
CA GLY A 64 3.95 -12.87 6.93
C GLY A 64 2.77 -11.93 7.07
N ARG A 65 2.65 -11.34 8.26
CA ARG A 65 1.67 -10.28 8.51
C ARG A 65 2.24 -8.97 8.03
N THR A 66 1.37 -8.13 7.49
CA THR A 66 1.72 -6.83 6.95
C THR A 66 0.60 -5.85 7.27
N CYS A 67 0.93 -4.56 7.42
CA CYS A 67 -0.09 -3.54 7.31
C CYS A 67 -0.75 -3.62 5.93
N LEU A 68 -2.03 -3.28 5.87
CA LEU A 68 -2.72 -3.10 4.60
C LEU A 68 -2.08 -1.96 3.79
N SER A 69 -2.61 -1.67 2.61
CA SER A 69 -2.16 -0.51 1.84
C SER A 69 -2.17 0.77 2.68
N PRO A 70 -1.15 1.64 2.56
CA PRO A 70 -1.09 2.88 3.34
C PRO A 70 -2.33 3.76 3.13
N PRO A 71 -2.73 4.53 4.16
CA PRO A 71 -3.95 5.32 4.10
C PRO A 71 -3.90 6.35 2.97
N ARG A 72 -5.03 6.51 2.27
CA ARG A 72 -5.18 7.52 1.23
C ARG A 72 -5.68 8.81 1.87
N VAL A 73 -4.92 9.89 1.68
CA VAL A 73 -5.28 11.23 2.16
C VAL A 73 -5.51 12.20 1.00
N VAL A 74 -6.30 13.25 1.26
CA VAL A 74 -6.69 14.24 0.25
C VAL A 74 -5.57 15.22 -0.09
N PHE A 75 -4.69 15.53 0.86
CA PHE A 75 -3.66 16.57 0.71
C PHE A 75 -2.34 16.04 0.14
N ALA A 76 -2.10 14.72 0.23
CA ALA A 76 -0.87 14.08 -0.24
C ALA A 76 -1.12 12.71 -0.88
N ARG A 77 -0.13 12.24 -1.64
CA ARG A 77 -0.07 10.90 -2.25
C ARG A 77 1.17 10.17 -1.73
N ILE A 78 1.17 8.84 -1.73
CA ILE A 78 2.37 8.06 -1.39
C ILE A 78 3.48 8.37 -2.42
N SER A 79 4.73 8.34 -1.97
CA SER A 79 5.89 8.50 -2.86
C SER A 79 5.97 7.36 -3.87
N GLU A 80 6.51 7.61 -5.07
CA GLU A 80 6.62 6.57 -6.11
C GLU A 80 7.49 5.38 -5.67
N GLU A 81 8.49 5.64 -4.83
CA GLU A 81 9.35 4.60 -4.27
C GLU A 81 8.56 3.65 -3.35
N ASP A 82 7.73 4.22 -2.46
CA ASP A 82 6.96 3.45 -1.46
C ASP A 82 5.67 2.84 -2.04
N GLU A 83 5.18 3.35 -3.18
CA GLU A 83 3.99 2.85 -3.88
C GLU A 83 4.24 1.49 -4.57
N THR A 84 5.49 1.17 -4.89
CA THR A 84 5.86 -0.12 -5.52
C THR A 84 5.85 -1.30 -4.55
N GLN A 85 5.82 -1.04 -3.25
CA GLN A 85 5.82 -2.07 -2.22
C GLN A 85 4.42 -2.66 -2.03
N ASN A 86 4.34 -3.98 -1.92
CA ASN A 86 3.10 -4.71 -1.63
C ASN A 86 3.13 -5.43 -0.28
N PHE A 87 4.20 -5.25 0.50
CA PHE A 87 4.42 -5.89 1.79
C PHE A 87 5.14 -4.94 2.75
N TYR A 88 4.36 -4.38 3.68
CA TYR A 88 4.78 -3.43 4.70
C TYR A 88 4.85 -4.11 6.08
N THR A 89 6.05 -4.46 6.54
CA THR A 89 6.24 -5.02 7.89
C THR A 89 6.06 -3.96 8.96
N ILE A 90 5.82 -4.39 10.20
CA ILE A 90 5.86 -3.53 11.37
C ILE A 90 7.17 -2.71 11.38
N GLY A 91 7.06 -1.41 11.67
CA GLY A 91 8.15 -0.44 11.66
C GLY A 91 8.44 0.19 10.30
N VAL A 92 7.93 -0.35 9.19
CA VAL A 92 8.07 0.28 7.86
C VAL A 92 7.38 1.64 7.86
N THR A 93 8.09 2.65 7.34
CA THR A 93 7.58 4.01 7.22
C THR A 93 7.53 4.40 5.75
N VAL A 94 6.35 4.83 5.30
CA VAL A 94 6.15 5.34 3.94
C VAL A 94 6.08 6.86 3.96
N ARG A 95 6.58 7.49 2.90
CA ARG A 95 6.57 8.93 2.71
C ARG A 95 5.43 9.34 1.78
N TYR A 96 4.92 10.53 2.03
CA TYR A 96 3.91 11.18 1.22
C TYR A 96 4.46 12.44 0.57
N ILE A 97 3.96 12.74 -0.62
CA ILE A 97 4.26 13.91 -1.42
C ILE A 97 2.96 14.72 -1.58
N CYS A 98 3.01 16.02 -1.34
CA CYS A 98 1.83 16.88 -1.48
C CYS A 98 1.22 16.76 -2.88
N ARG A 99 -0.11 16.68 -2.95
CA ARG A 99 -0.83 16.64 -4.23
C ARG A 99 -0.74 17.99 -4.93
N ARG A 100 -1.03 18.00 -6.22
CA ARG A 100 -1.19 19.25 -6.98
C ARG A 100 -2.25 20.13 -6.31
N GLY A 101 -1.95 21.42 -6.19
CA GLY A 101 -2.78 22.37 -5.45
C GLY A 101 -2.51 22.42 -3.95
N PHE A 102 -1.65 21.56 -3.42
CA PHE A 102 -1.13 21.62 -2.06
C PHE A 102 0.36 21.92 -2.04
N GLU A 103 0.85 22.50 -0.96
CA GLU A 103 2.26 22.76 -0.68
C GLU A 103 2.64 22.34 0.73
N ASN A 104 3.89 21.91 0.89
CA ASN A 104 4.41 21.54 2.21
C ASN A 104 4.74 22.83 2.97
N ILE A 105 4.22 22.95 4.19
CA ILE A 105 4.48 24.10 5.08
C ILE A 105 5.68 23.88 6.00
N THR A 106 6.33 22.72 5.91
CA THR A 106 7.50 22.36 6.70
C THR A 106 8.61 21.78 5.83
N GLU A 107 9.82 21.66 6.39
CA GLU A 107 10.95 20.97 5.75
C GLU A 107 10.79 19.44 5.75
N GLN A 108 9.82 18.89 6.48
CA GLN A 108 9.60 17.46 6.65
C GLN A 108 8.46 16.97 5.76
N LEU A 109 8.65 15.83 5.10
CA LEU A 109 7.55 15.19 4.36
C LEU A 109 6.57 14.53 5.33
N PRO A 110 5.26 14.51 5.02
CA PRO A 110 4.32 13.69 5.77
C PRO A 110 4.70 12.21 5.66
N THR A 111 4.69 11.49 6.77
CA THR A 111 5.02 10.07 6.84
C THR A 111 3.95 9.29 7.59
N SER A 112 3.89 7.99 7.34
CA SER A 112 3.08 7.06 8.13
C SER A 112 3.86 5.78 8.36
N THR A 113 3.77 5.25 9.58
CA THR A 113 4.51 4.07 10.02
C THR A 113 3.56 2.94 10.36
N CYS A 114 3.86 1.73 9.87
CA CYS A 114 3.14 0.51 10.23
C CYS A 114 3.43 0.15 11.69
N ARG A 115 2.40 0.19 12.53
CA ARG A 115 2.50 -0.10 13.97
C ARG A 115 2.37 -1.60 14.27
N ASP A 116 2.70 -1.99 15.50
CA ASP A 116 2.67 -3.38 15.97
C ASP A 116 1.29 -4.04 15.84
N ASN A 117 0.22 -3.24 15.87
CA ASN A 117 -1.16 -3.69 15.68
C ASN A 117 -1.57 -3.82 14.19
N LEU A 118 -0.62 -3.73 13.25
CA LEU A 118 -0.83 -3.77 11.80
C LEU A 118 -1.73 -2.65 11.27
N THR A 119 -1.75 -1.51 11.97
CA THR A 119 -2.39 -0.28 11.51
C THR A 119 -1.34 0.79 11.24
N TRP A 120 -1.66 1.67 10.29
CA TRP A 120 -0.82 2.82 9.98
C TRP A 120 -0.98 3.91 11.03
N SER A 121 0.12 4.61 11.34
CA SER A 121 0.03 5.84 12.09
C SER A 121 -0.71 6.93 11.31
N GLU A 122 -1.25 7.90 12.02
CA GLU A 122 -1.86 9.06 11.41
C GLU A 122 -0.86 9.78 10.49
N VAL A 123 -1.34 10.23 9.33
CA VAL A 123 -0.53 11.02 8.38
C VAL A 123 -0.63 12.48 8.82
N PRO A 124 0.47 13.13 9.21
CA PRO A 124 0.42 14.51 9.66
C PRO A 124 0.02 15.45 8.51
N GLU A 125 -0.82 16.45 8.80
CA GLU A 125 -1.32 17.42 7.81
C GLU A 125 -0.27 18.51 7.48
N LEU A 126 0.87 18.10 6.93
CA LEU A 126 1.97 19.02 6.56
C LEU A 126 1.77 19.66 5.18
N CYS A 127 0.79 19.20 4.41
CA CYS A 127 0.46 19.77 3.10
C CYS A 127 -0.81 20.63 3.18
N GLN A 128 -0.68 21.94 2.94
CA GLN A 128 -1.81 22.88 2.93
C GLN A 128 -2.18 23.30 1.52
N ARG A 129 -3.43 23.74 1.32
CA ARG A 129 -3.91 24.23 0.03
C ARG A 129 -3.10 25.48 -0.36
N LYS A 130 -2.57 25.49 -1.57
CA LYS A 130 -1.86 26.65 -2.13
C LYS A 130 -2.79 27.85 -2.23
N SER A 131 -2.28 29.04 -1.95
CA SER A 131 -3.02 30.28 -2.21
C SER A 131 -3.00 30.61 -3.72
N CYS A 132 -4.17 30.95 -4.27
CA CYS A 132 -4.30 31.54 -5.60
C CYS A 132 -4.00 33.05 -5.60
N GLY A 133 -3.78 33.64 -4.43
CA GLY A 133 -3.72 35.09 -4.24
C GLY A 133 -5.12 35.72 -4.22
N ILE A 134 -5.20 36.94 -3.70
CA ILE A 134 -6.44 37.71 -3.72
C ILE A 134 -6.70 38.13 -5.18
N PRO A 135 -7.82 37.70 -5.81
CA PRO A 135 -8.13 38.06 -7.18
C PRO A 135 -8.37 39.57 -7.29
N ALA A 136 -7.82 40.16 -8.35
CA ALA A 136 -8.05 41.56 -8.66
C ALA A 136 -9.50 41.78 -9.14
N ASN A 137 -10.08 42.92 -8.79
CA ASN A 137 -11.38 43.31 -9.33
C ASN A 137 -11.26 43.66 -10.82
N PRO A 138 -12.20 43.20 -11.67
CA PRO A 138 -12.25 43.65 -13.07
C PRO A 138 -12.63 45.13 -13.16
N GLU A 139 -12.28 45.78 -14.28
CA GLU A 139 -12.42 47.25 -14.50
C GLU A 139 -13.84 47.79 -14.22
N HIS A 140 -14.88 46.99 -14.51
CA HIS A 140 -16.28 47.34 -14.26
C HIS A 140 -17.02 46.26 -13.47
N GLY A 141 -16.38 45.66 -12.47
CA GLY A 141 -17.04 44.70 -11.59
C GLY A 141 -16.26 44.44 -10.31
N LYS A 142 -16.75 43.47 -9.54
CA LYS A 142 -16.15 43.05 -8.27
C LYS A 142 -16.12 41.54 -8.18
N VAL A 143 -15.06 41.01 -7.58
CA VAL A 143 -14.96 39.60 -7.22
C VAL A 143 -15.43 39.43 -5.77
N ILE A 144 -16.39 38.54 -5.55
CA ILE A 144 -16.92 38.17 -4.24
C ILE A 144 -16.41 36.76 -3.92
N THR A 145 -15.58 36.65 -2.88
CA THR A 145 -15.13 35.36 -2.36
C THR A 145 -14.66 35.51 -0.90
N ASN A 146 -14.77 34.42 -0.14
CA ASN A 146 -14.30 34.30 1.24
C ASN A 146 -13.13 33.32 1.40
N ASP A 147 -12.70 32.66 0.31
CA ASP A 147 -11.58 31.73 0.28
C ASP A 147 -10.75 31.97 -1.00
N TYR A 148 -9.43 31.94 -0.85
CA TYR A 148 -8.46 32.16 -1.93
C TYR A 148 -7.56 30.95 -2.14
N LEU A 149 -7.82 29.85 -1.43
CA LEU A 149 -7.01 28.65 -1.49
C LEU A 149 -7.44 27.73 -2.64
N PHE A 150 -6.56 26.84 -3.08
CA PHE A 150 -6.78 25.91 -4.17
C PHE A 150 -8.12 25.17 -4.07
N GLY A 151 -8.99 25.29 -5.09
CA GLY A 151 -10.34 24.70 -5.09
C GLY A 151 -11.45 25.62 -4.57
N ALA A 152 -11.11 26.83 -4.12
CA ALA A 152 -12.09 27.87 -3.83
C ALA A 152 -12.78 28.35 -5.12
N LYS A 153 -13.99 28.88 -4.97
CA LYS A 153 -14.77 29.49 -6.05
C LYS A 153 -15.07 30.94 -5.70
N ALA A 154 -15.07 31.80 -6.70
CA ALA A 154 -15.37 33.21 -6.57
C ALA A 154 -16.44 33.60 -7.58
N ASP A 155 -17.35 34.47 -7.16
CA ASP A 155 -18.39 35.04 -8.03
C ASP A 155 -17.94 36.41 -8.54
N VAL A 156 -18.15 36.67 -9.82
CA VAL A 156 -17.85 37.96 -10.43
C VAL A 156 -19.15 38.71 -10.69
N VAL A 157 -19.28 39.90 -10.11
CA VAL A 157 -20.47 40.75 -10.24
C VAL A 157 -20.10 42.00 -11.01
N CYS A 158 -20.78 42.23 -12.14
CA CYS A 158 -20.61 43.46 -12.92
C CYS A 158 -21.27 44.64 -12.21
N ASN A 159 -20.66 45.81 -12.37
CA ASN A 159 -21.29 47.07 -11.99
C ASN A 159 -22.57 47.26 -12.81
N ARG A 160 -23.57 47.94 -12.24
CA ARG A 160 -24.77 48.34 -13.00
C ARG A 160 -24.40 49.39 -14.04
N GLY A 161 -24.81 49.18 -15.29
CA GLY A 161 -24.60 50.09 -16.42
C GLY A 161 -25.20 49.50 -17.68
#